data_AF-A0A6I4Q7F8-F1
#
_entry.id   AF-A0A6I4Q7F8-F1
#
_cell.length_a   1.000
_cell.length_b   1.000
_cell.length_c   1.000
_cell.angle_alpha   90.00
_cell.angle_beta   90.00
_cell.angle_gamma   90.00
#
_symmetry.space_group_name_H-M   'P 1'
#
loop_
_entity.id
_entity.type
_entity.pdbx_description
1 polymer ?
#
loop_
_entity_poly.entity_id
_entity_poly.type
_entity_poly.pdbx_seq_one_letter_code
_entity_poly.pdbx_strand_id
1 'polypeptide(L)'
;MFIKKSLVIGVAISATLLLSACSNSNHQLTSAGSQVKFIDTKPAASCQLLGKAEGRRSSFFSGVKTHSELIRDAATELMNKAAEMGGNVIYNAQDTSMQYISDIAPTDAVMVGEVYSCK
;
A
#
# COMPACT_ATOMS: atom_id res chain seq x y z
N MET A 1 61.57 2.91 29.83
CA MET A 1 61.28 1.69 29.05
C MET A 1 60.28 0.85 29.86
N PHE A 2 58.98 1.04 29.62
CA PHE A 2 57.93 0.48 30.48
C PHE A 2 56.83 -0.19 29.66
N ILE A 3 56.57 -1.45 30.04
CA ILE A 3 55.30 -2.20 29.94
C ILE A 3 54.93 -2.73 28.55
N LYS A 4 55.38 -3.96 28.28
CA LYS A 4 54.65 -4.92 27.43
C LYS A 4 53.59 -5.59 28.29
N LYS A 5 52.32 -5.22 28.12
CA LYS A 5 51.17 -6.00 28.64
C LYS A 5 50.29 -6.36 27.44
N SER A 6 50.53 -7.56 26.92
CA SER A 6 49.59 -8.24 26.03
C SER A 6 48.37 -8.69 26.81
N LEU A 7 47.25 -8.66 26.08
CA LEU A 7 46.14 -9.60 26.13
C LEU A 7 45.00 -9.30 27.12
N VAL A 8 43.83 -9.13 26.49
CA VAL A 8 42.45 -9.32 26.96
C VAL A 8 41.93 -8.38 28.06
N ILE A 9 40.88 -7.63 27.72
CA ILE A 9 39.51 -7.81 28.25
C ILE A 9 38.72 -6.53 27.96
N GLY A 10 37.61 -6.68 27.24
CA GLY A 10 36.46 -5.82 27.40
C GLY A 10 36.47 -4.56 26.54
N VAL A 11 36.44 -4.73 25.22
CA VAL A 11 35.78 -3.77 24.33
C VAL A 11 34.29 -3.79 24.72
N ALA A 12 33.91 -2.98 25.70
CA ALA A 12 32.53 -2.70 26.05
C ALA A 12 31.96 -1.73 25.00
N ILE A 13 31.76 -2.24 23.78
CA ILE A 13 30.84 -1.62 22.82
C ILE A 13 29.44 -1.93 23.33
N SER A 14 28.95 -1.11 24.24
CA SER A 14 27.52 -0.97 24.48
C SER A 14 26.91 -0.17 23.33
N ALA A 15 26.98 -0.72 22.11
CA ALA A 15 26.08 -0.32 21.05
C ALA A 15 24.76 -1.03 21.36
N THR A 16 23.89 -0.37 22.10
CA THR A 16 22.47 -0.71 22.15
C THR A 16 21.96 -0.72 20.71
N LEU A 17 21.95 -1.90 20.10
CA LEU A 17 21.19 -2.19 18.89
C LEU A 17 19.73 -1.93 19.23
N LEU A 18 19.29 -0.69 18.97
CA LEU A 18 17.88 -0.39 18.80
C LEU A 18 17.44 -1.17 17.56
N LEU A 19 17.02 -2.43 17.75
CA LEU A 19 16.13 -3.08 16.81
C LEU A 19 14.80 -2.35 16.90
N SER A 20 14.68 -1.20 16.22
CA SER A 20 13.38 -0.74 15.75
C SER A 20 12.91 -1.78 14.75
N ALA A 21 12.25 -2.82 15.26
CA ALA A 21 11.37 -3.65 14.47
C ALA A 21 10.22 -2.75 14.02
N CYS A 22 10.46 -1.94 12.98
CA CYS A 22 9.40 -1.41 12.16
C CYS A 22 8.82 -2.62 11.43
N SER A 23 7.93 -3.33 12.11
CA SER A 23 6.93 -4.18 11.46
C SER A 23 6.14 -3.24 10.54
N ASN A 24 6.67 -3.01 9.34
CA ASN A 24 5.93 -2.41 8.25
C ASN A 24 4.86 -3.43 7.89
N SER A 25 3.72 -3.31 8.58
CA SER A 25 2.45 -3.83 8.14
C SER A 25 2.29 -3.37 6.69
N ASN A 26 2.52 -4.29 5.76
CA ASN A 26 2.69 -4.07 4.32
C ASN A 26 1.42 -3.56 3.60
N HIS A 27 0.46 -3.02 4.35
CA HIS A 27 -0.88 -2.60 3.91
C HIS A 27 -1.30 -1.28 4.56
N GLN A 28 -0.33 -0.45 4.94
CA GLN A 28 -0.63 0.86 5.50
C GLN A 28 -0.80 1.86 4.36
N LEU A 29 -1.91 2.61 4.41
CA LEU A 29 -2.15 3.74 3.53
C LEU A 29 -0.92 4.67 3.57
N THR A 30 -0.31 4.90 2.41
CA THR A 30 0.87 5.77 2.33
C THR A 30 0.46 7.23 2.56
N SER A 31 1.39 8.08 2.99
CA SER A 31 1.13 9.52 3.14
C SER A 31 0.71 10.20 1.82
N ALA A 32 1.04 9.59 0.68
CA ALA A 32 0.62 10.05 -0.63
C ALA A 32 -0.79 9.50 -0.95
N GLY A 33 -1.03 8.21 -0.71
CA GLY A 33 -2.34 7.57 -0.86
C GLY A 33 -3.44 8.20 0.00
N SER A 34 -3.11 8.69 1.20
CA SER A 34 -4.08 9.37 2.08
C SER A 34 -4.57 10.71 1.54
N GLN A 35 -3.88 11.29 0.56
CA GLN A 35 -4.31 12.52 -0.10
C GLN A 35 -5.27 12.24 -1.26
N VAL A 36 -5.37 10.97 -1.69
CA VAL A 36 -6.25 10.55 -2.78
C VAL A 36 -7.68 10.41 -2.27
N LYS A 37 -8.63 10.98 -3.01
CA LYS A 37 -10.06 10.92 -2.67
C LYS A 37 -10.85 10.17 -3.72
N PHE A 38 -11.74 9.30 -3.27
CA PHE A 38 -12.78 8.73 -4.11
C PHE A 38 -13.89 9.76 -4.32
N ILE A 39 -14.29 9.98 -5.57
CA ILE A 39 -15.43 10.81 -5.92
C ILE A 39 -16.39 10.05 -6.84
N ASP A 40 -17.68 10.17 -6.56
CA ASP A 40 -18.75 9.58 -7.38
C ASP A 40 -19.20 10.52 -8.51
N THR A 41 -18.89 11.80 -8.38
CA THR A 41 -19.18 12.82 -9.40
C THR A 41 -17.99 12.98 -10.34
N LYS A 42 -18.27 13.25 -11.62
CA LYS A 42 -17.22 13.43 -12.61
C LYS A 42 -16.34 14.63 -12.20
N PRO A 43 -15.00 14.48 -12.13
CA PRO A 43 -14.11 15.58 -11.79
C PRO A 43 -14.23 16.73 -12.81
N ALA A 44 -13.94 17.95 -12.36
CA ALA A 44 -13.99 19.13 -13.22
C ALA A 44 -13.06 18.97 -14.44
N ALA A 45 -13.38 19.66 -15.54
CA ALA A 45 -12.57 19.62 -16.77
C ALA A 45 -11.12 20.14 -16.58
N SER A 46 -10.84 20.82 -15.47
CA SER A 46 -9.49 21.22 -15.06
C SER A 46 -8.62 20.04 -14.58
N CYS A 47 -9.21 18.88 -14.28
CA CYS A 47 -8.48 17.70 -13.84
C CYS A 47 -7.98 16.88 -15.03
N GLN A 48 -6.68 16.56 -15.03
CA GLN A 48 -6.07 15.74 -16.06
C GLN A 48 -6.27 14.25 -15.75
N LEU A 49 -6.77 13.48 -16.73
CA LEU A 49 -6.80 12.02 -16.63
C LEU A 49 -5.36 11.48 -16.76
N LEU A 50 -4.91 10.77 -15.74
CA LEU A 50 -3.59 10.12 -15.72
C LEU A 50 -3.65 8.68 -16.23
N GLY A 51 -4.78 8.00 -16.03
CA GLY A 51 -4.98 6.63 -16.48
C GLY A 51 -5.93 5.85 -15.58
N LYS A 52 -5.87 4.52 -15.66
CA LYS A 52 -6.62 3.62 -14.77
C LYS A 52 -5.64 2.93 -13.83
N ALA A 53 -5.99 2.86 -12.56
CA ALA A 53 -5.26 2.09 -11.56
C ALA A 53 -6.13 0.93 -11.06
N GLU A 54 -5.48 -0.15 -10.63
CA GLU A 54 -6.11 -1.34 -10.08
C GLU A 54 -5.45 -1.70 -8.75
N GLY A 55 -6.24 -1.90 -7.70
CA GLY A 55 -5.81 -2.51 -6.43
C GLY A 55 -6.36 -3.92 -6.31
N ARG A 56 -5.56 -4.88 -5.83
CA ARG A 56 -5.93 -6.30 -5.78
C ARG A 56 -5.49 -6.96 -4.49
N ARG A 57 -6.43 -7.59 -3.79
CA ARG A 57 -6.18 -8.31 -2.54
C ARG A 57 -6.65 -9.73 -2.63
N SER A 58 -5.70 -10.66 -2.48
CA SER A 58 -5.99 -12.07 -2.54
C SER A 58 -6.64 -12.59 -1.27
N SER A 59 -7.76 -13.28 -1.35
CA SER A 59 -8.40 -13.89 -0.17
C SER A 59 -7.65 -15.12 0.34
N PHE A 60 -6.88 -15.81 -0.53
CA PHE A 60 -6.15 -17.04 -0.20
C PHE A 60 -5.20 -16.92 0.99
N PHE A 61 -4.43 -15.83 1.06
CA PHE A 61 -3.45 -15.59 2.13
C PHE A 61 -3.96 -14.59 3.19
N SER A 62 -5.20 -14.14 3.08
CA SER A 62 -5.74 -13.08 3.94
C SER A 62 -6.42 -13.60 5.21
N GLY A 63 -6.51 -14.92 5.41
CA GLY A 63 -7.12 -15.52 6.60
C GLY A 63 -8.64 -15.35 6.63
N VAL A 64 -9.23 -15.16 7.82
CA VAL A 64 -10.69 -14.99 8.05
C VAL A 64 -11.24 -13.61 7.64
N LYS A 65 -10.55 -12.86 6.77
CA LYS A 65 -11.03 -11.56 6.29
C LYS A 65 -12.28 -11.73 5.42
N THR A 66 -13.29 -10.89 5.67
CA THR A 66 -14.49 -10.85 4.84
C THR A 66 -14.20 -10.18 3.49
N HIS A 67 -15.02 -10.43 2.47
CA HIS A 67 -14.90 -9.75 1.16
C HIS A 67 -14.86 -8.22 1.31
N SER A 68 -15.68 -7.66 2.21
CA SER A 68 -15.71 -6.22 2.50
C SER A 68 -14.37 -5.70 3.03
N GLU A 69 -13.65 -6.47 3.84
CA GLU A 69 -12.33 -6.08 4.32
C GLU A 69 -11.27 -6.16 3.22
N LEU A 70 -11.33 -7.18 2.38
CA LEU A 70 -10.44 -7.31 1.23
C LEU A 70 -10.63 -6.16 0.23
N ILE A 71 -11.87 -5.73 0.01
CA ILE A 71 -12.19 -4.58 -0.84
C ILE A 71 -11.65 -3.28 -0.24
N ARG A 72 -11.69 -3.10 1.08
CA ARG A 72 -11.09 -1.92 1.74
C ARG A 72 -9.56 -1.91 1.61
N ASP A 73 -8.94 -3.07 1.73
CA ASP A 73 -7.51 -3.23 1.50
C ASP A 73 -7.16 -2.97 0.01
N ALA A 74 -8.00 -3.44 -0.92
CA ALA A 74 -7.84 -3.21 -2.36
C ALA A 74 -8.02 -1.72 -2.72
N ALA A 75 -8.97 -1.03 -2.08
CA ALA A 75 -9.15 0.40 -2.19
C ALA A 75 -7.92 1.17 -1.69
N THR A 76 -7.31 0.71 -0.59
CA THR A 76 -6.08 1.31 -0.04
C THR A 76 -4.91 1.15 -1.01
N GLU A 77 -4.75 -0.02 -1.61
CA GLU A 77 -3.76 -0.25 -2.66
C GLU A 77 -4.02 0.62 -3.90
N LEU A 78 -5.29 0.74 -4.31
CA LEU A 78 -5.71 1.60 -5.41
C LEU A 78 -5.37 3.07 -5.14
N MET A 79 -5.59 3.57 -3.92
CA MET A 79 -5.18 4.92 -3.50
C MET A 79 -3.67 5.10 -3.57
N ASN A 80 -2.90 4.12 -3.10
CA ASN A 80 -1.44 4.18 -3.16
C ASN A 80 -0.94 4.25 -4.61
N LYS A 81 -1.46 3.39 -5.50
CA LYS A 81 -1.12 3.42 -6.94
C LYS A 81 -1.55 4.71 -7.61
N ALA A 82 -2.73 5.23 -7.29
CA ALA A 82 -3.19 6.52 -7.79
C ALA A 82 -2.23 7.65 -7.39
N ALA A 83 -1.71 7.61 -6.15
CA ALA A 83 -0.74 8.57 -5.67
C ALA A 83 0.65 8.41 -6.33
N GLU A 84 1.09 7.17 -6.58
CA GLU A 84 2.31 6.88 -7.36
C GLU A 84 2.24 7.43 -8.78
N MET A 85 1.04 7.43 -9.39
CA MET A 85 0.80 8.05 -10.69
C MET A 85 0.79 9.59 -10.64
N GLY A 86 0.84 10.21 -9.45
CA GLY A 86 0.70 11.66 -9.27
C GLY A 86 -0.76 12.16 -9.29
N GLY A 87 -1.71 11.23 -9.10
CA GLY A 87 -3.13 11.53 -8.99
C GLY A 87 -3.54 11.82 -7.55
N ASN A 88 -4.60 12.61 -7.40
CA ASN A 88 -5.20 12.95 -6.12
C ASN A 88 -6.70 12.63 -6.06
N VAL A 89 -7.28 12.19 -7.17
CA VAL A 89 -8.70 11.88 -7.28
C VAL A 89 -8.87 10.57 -8.02
N ILE A 90 -9.69 9.67 -7.47
CA ILE A 90 -10.14 8.46 -8.15
C ILE A 90 -11.62 8.61 -8.45
N TYR A 91 -11.98 8.46 -9.72
CA TYR A 91 -13.35 8.47 -10.22
C TYR A 91 -13.77 7.08 -10.69
N ASN A 92 -15.06 6.78 -10.57
CA ASN A 92 -15.68 5.54 -11.07
C ASN A 92 -14.96 4.27 -10.58
N ALA A 93 -14.66 4.22 -9.27
CA ALA A 93 -14.07 3.04 -8.65
C ALA A 93 -15.11 1.91 -8.60
N GLN A 94 -14.83 0.80 -9.27
CA GLN A 94 -15.74 -0.34 -9.38
C GLN A 94 -15.10 -1.59 -8.81
N ASP A 95 -15.90 -2.41 -8.12
CA ASP A 95 -15.55 -3.76 -7.72
C ASP A 95 -15.63 -4.67 -8.96
N THR A 96 -14.47 -5.08 -9.45
CA THR A 96 -14.33 -5.99 -10.60
C THR A 96 -13.93 -7.39 -10.17
N SER A 97 -14.01 -7.72 -8.87
CA SER A 97 -13.66 -9.05 -8.32
C SER A 97 -14.35 -10.18 -9.07
N MET A 98 -15.61 -9.96 -9.48
CA MET A 98 -16.44 -10.91 -10.21
C MET A 98 -16.09 -11.06 -11.70
N GLN A 99 -15.23 -10.20 -12.27
CA GLN A 99 -14.72 -10.37 -13.64
C GLN A 99 -13.46 -11.23 -13.66
N TYR A 100 -12.70 -11.28 -12.55
CA TYR A 100 -11.43 -11.99 -12.45
C TYR A 100 -11.54 -13.43 -11.92
N ILE A 101 -12.74 -13.90 -11.58
CA ILE A 101 -13.04 -15.25 -11.05
C ILE A 101 -12.92 -16.41 -12.07
N SER A 102 -12.41 -16.17 -13.28
CA SER A 102 -12.56 -17.13 -14.38
C SER A 102 -11.50 -18.25 -14.47
N ASP A 103 -10.44 -18.27 -13.65
CA ASP A 103 -9.38 -19.28 -13.86
C ASP A 103 -9.26 -20.36 -12.77
N ILE A 104 -8.94 -20.08 -11.51
CA ILE A 104 -8.97 -21.12 -10.45
C ILE A 104 -9.16 -20.38 -9.13
N ALA A 105 -10.32 -20.55 -8.45
CA ALA A 105 -10.72 -19.77 -7.26
C ALA A 105 -9.55 -19.50 -6.28
N PRO A 106 -9.35 -18.23 -5.89
CA PRO A 106 -10.06 -17.69 -4.73
C PRO A 106 -10.63 -16.27 -4.99
N THR A 107 -11.55 -15.86 -4.14
CA THR A 107 -12.28 -14.58 -4.14
C THR A 107 -11.36 -13.36 -3.93
N ASP A 108 -10.50 -13.08 -4.89
CA ASP A 108 -9.65 -11.91 -4.89
C ASP A 108 -10.53 -10.65 -4.98
N ALA A 109 -10.37 -9.74 -4.03
CA ALA A 109 -11.00 -8.45 -4.08
C ALA A 109 -10.22 -7.54 -5.03
N VAL A 110 -10.84 -7.14 -6.14
CA VAL A 110 -10.25 -6.28 -7.15
C VAL A 110 -11.07 -5.01 -7.28
N MET A 111 -10.39 -3.87 -7.21
CA MET A 111 -10.98 -2.56 -7.45
C MET A 111 -10.22 -1.82 -8.53
N VAL A 112 -10.95 -1.31 -9.52
CA VAL A 112 -10.39 -0.51 -10.62
C VAL A 112 -11.02 0.86 -10.60
N GLY A 113 -10.22 1.91 -10.76
CA GLY A 113 -10.70 3.29 -10.84
C GLY A 113 -9.89 4.14 -11.80
N GLU A 114 -10.52 5.21 -12.29
CA GLU A 114 -9.87 6.21 -13.14
C GLU A 114 -9.16 7.25 -12.27
N VAL A 115 -7.87 7.44 -12.49
CA VAL A 115 -7.02 8.33 -11.71
C VAL A 115 -6.90 9.68 -12.39
N TYR A 116 -7.22 10.72 -11.65
CA TYR A 116 -7.15 12.11 -12.07
C TYR A 116 -6.17 12.89 -11.21
N SER A 117 -5.48 13.84 -11.85
CA SER A 117 -4.69 14.88 -11.20
C SER A 117 -5.43 16.21 -11.31
N CYS A 118 -5.98 16.66 -10.20
CA CYS A 118 -6.63 17.95 -10.04
C CYS A 118 -5.64 18.88 -9.30
N LYS A 119 -5.33 20.04 -9.87
CA LYS A 119 -4.53 21.08 -9.22
C LYS A 119 -5.40 22.25 -8.83
#